data_AF-A0A2A9G5F8-F1
#
_entry.id   AF-A0A2A9G5F8-F1
#
_cell.length_a   1.000
_cell.length_b   1.000
_cell.length_c   1.000
_cell.angle_alpha   90.00
_cell.angle_beta   90.00
_cell.angle_gamma   90.00
#
_symmetry.space_group_name_H-M   'P 1'
#
loop_
_entity.id
_entity.type
_entity.pdbx_description
1 polymer ?
#
loop_
_entity_poly.entity_id
_entity_poly.type
_entity_poly.pdbx_seq_one_letter_code
_entity_poly.pdbx_strand_id
1 'polypeptide(L)'
;MKTKLIAIISFIAIVLMPTFAYSADEWDKNAVYESGDIAKWWNTNAIPNTSSEWQRLDINTIVKPTPTPDPDDTNIIGEDTDGDGLRDDYAVTIEESYTESKEIALATQAGREFGKLLEFSENDIEITVEDAQLMVTNGIVLQYCIDVYKMENPEFLNPIDLYFDTLDRAIAKREASTKLYKSLQGNDPVVTEIDCDNFLEGVSK
;
A
#
# COMPACT_ATOMS: atom_id res chain seq x y z
N MET A 1 -35.20 -62.37 18.20
CA MET A 1 -33.81 -61.98 17.92
C MET A 1 -33.82 -61.30 16.56
N LYS A 2 -33.64 -59.98 16.45
CA LYS A 2 -32.35 -59.24 16.42
C LYS A 2 -31.48 -59.81 15.29
N THR A 3 -31.17 -59.11 14.19
CA THR A 3 -30.70 -57.72 14.07
C THR A 3 -30.95 -57.16 12.67
N LYS A 4 -31.33 -55.87 12.61
CA LYS A 4 -31.28 -55.04 11.40
C LYS A 4 -29.81 -54.69 11.10
N LEU A 5 -29.35 -54.92 9.87
CA LEU A 5 -28.09 -54.36 9.39
C LEU A 5 -28.41 -53.17 8.48
N ILE A 6 -28.15 -51.97 8.98
CA ILE A 6 -28.21 -50.73 8.21
C ILE A 6 -26.83 -50.57 7.57
N ALA A 7 -26.75 -50.66 6.24
CA ALA A 7 -25.56 -50.29 5.51
C ALA A 7 -25.64 -48.80 5.18
N ILE A 8 -24.97 -47.98 5.99
CA ILE A 8 -24.67 -46.58 5.68
C ILE A 8 -23.49 -46.59 4.72
N ILE A 9 -23.74 -46.41 3.42
CA ILE A 9 -22.69 -46.10 2.46
C ILE A 9 -22.44 -44.60 2.57
N SER A 10 -21.49 -44.26 3.43
CA SER A 10 -20.93 -42.91 3.54
C SER A 10 -20.02 -42.71 2.33
N PHE A 11 -20.55 -42.11 1.27
CA PHE A 11 -19.73 -41.65 0.14
C PHE A 11 -19.05 -40.35 0.57
N ILE A 12 -17.89 -40.48 1.21
CA ILE A 12 -17.00 -39.34 1.46
C ILE A 12 -16.46 -38.93 0.09
N ALA A 13 -17.05 -37.90 -0.48
CA ALA A 13 -16.42 -37.15 -1.56
C ALA A 13 -15.17 -36.50 -0.95
N ILE A 14 -14.02 -37.13 -1.15
CA ILE A 14 -12.72 -36.47 -0.98
C ILE A 14 -12.71 -35.40 -2.07
N VAL A 15 -13.09 -34.20 -1.67
CA VAL A 15 -12.90 -32.99 -2.47
C VAL A 15 -11.39 -32.90 -2.67
N LEU A 16 -10.94 -33.28 -3.86
CA LEU A 16 -9.65 -32.89 -4.41
C LEU A 16 -9.70 -31.37 -4.55
N MET A 17 -9.46 -30.66 -3.45
CA MET A 17 -9.10 -29.25 -3.54
C MET A 17 -7.79 -29.22 -4.33
N PRO A 18 -7.70 -28.44 -5.42
CA PRO A 18 -6.41 -28.17 -6.01
C PRO A 18 -5.53 -27.60 -4.89
N THR A 19 -4.41 -28.25 -4.64
CA THR A 19 -3.31 -27.60 -3.94
C THR A 19 -2.98 -26.38 -4.77
N PHE A 20 -3.47 -25.21 -4.37
CA PHE A 20 -2.95 -23.94 -4.86
C PHE A 20 -1.49 -23.92 -4.43
N ALA A 21 -0.62 -24.33 -5.34
CA ALA A 21 0.79 -24.09 -5.24
C ALA A 21 0.95 -22.57 -5.26
N TYR A 22 1.06 -21.97 -4.08
CA TYR A 22 1.55 -20.61 -3.92
C TYR A 22 3.01 -20.63 -4.40
N SER A 23 3.19 -20.28 -5.66
CA SER A 23 4.49 -20.01 -6.28
C SER A 23 4.48 -18.55 -6.70
N ALA A 24 4.30 -17.66 -5.73
CA ALA A 24 4.88 -16.33 -5.85
C ALA A 24 6.29 -16.50 -5.30
N ASP A 25 7.31 -16.34 -6.16
CA ASP A 25 8.69 -16.33 -5.70
C ASP A 25 8.83 -15.29 -4.59
N GLU A 26 9.41 -15.69 -3.45
CA GLU A 26 9.73 -14.74 -2.37
C GLU A 26 10.62 -13.65 -2.95
N TRP A 27 10.26 -12.40 -2.71
CA TRP A 27 11.01 -11.26 -3.22
C TRP A 27 12.43 -11.26 -2.63
N ASP A 28 13.42 -11.07 -3.51
CA ASP A 28 14.84 -10.99 -3.17
C ASP A 28 15.36 -9.61 -3.58
N LYS A 29 15.84 -8.86 -2.59
CA LYS A 29 16.45 -7.53 -2.78
C LYS A 29 17.65 -7.52 -3.73
N ASN A 30 18.27 -8.67 -3.98
CA ASN A 30 19.41 -8.81 -4.87
C ASN A 30 19.05 -9.37 -6.26
N ALA A 31 17.78 -9.72 -6.49
CA ALA A 31 17.33 -10.25 -7.77
C ALA A 31 17.15 -9.14 -8.81
N VAL A 32 17.60 -9.40 -10.05
CA VAL A 32 17.37 -8.55 -11.21
C VAL A 32 16.08 -9.00 -11.88
N TYR A 33 15.03 -8.19 -11.79
CA TYR A 33 13.72 -8.49 -12.38
C TYR A 33 13.61 -7.88 -13.78
N GLU A 34 13.43 -8.70 -14.81
CA GLU A 34 13.46 -8.27 -16.23
C GLU A 34 12.15 -7.67 -16.76
N SER A 35 11.06 -7.68 -15.98
CA SER A 35 9.82 -6.97 -16.32
C SER A 35 9.08 -6.57 -15.03
N GLY A 36 9.04 -5.28 -14.72
CA GLY A 36 8.43 -4.76 -13.50
C GLY A 36 6.91 -4.66 -13.61
N ASP A 37 6.20 -5.67 -13.15
CA ASP A 37 4.82 -5.49 -12.71
C ASP A 37 4.86 -4.80 -11.33
N ILE A 38 4.33 -3.59 -11.22
CA ILE A 38 4.17 -2.89 -9.94
C ILE A 38 2.69 -2.97 -9.55
N ALA A 39 2.40 -3.34 -8.31
CA ALA A 39 1.04 -3.23 -7.80
C ALA A 39 0.65 -1.76 -7.78
N LYS A 40 -0.46 -1.39 -8.42
CA LYS A 40 -0.92 -0.01 -8.53
C LYS A 40 -1.26 0.62 -7.19
N TRP A 41 -1.66 -0.19 -6.20
CA TRP A 41 -2.24 0.30 -4.94
C TRP A 41 -1.63 -0.43 -3.72
N TRP A 42 -1.75 -1.75 -3.65
CA TRP A 42 -1.23 -2.63 -2.58
C TRP A 42 -0.94 -4.02 -3.17
N ASN A 43 0.03 -4.78 -2.62
CA ASN A 43 0.23 -6.17 -3.03
C ASN A 43 -0.87 -7.07 -2.41
N THR A 44 -1.92 -7.34 -3.18
CA THR A 44 -3.02 -8.25 -2.86
C THR A 44 -2.68 -9.73 -3.09
N ASN A 45 -1.42 -10.05 -3.44
CA ASN A 45 -0.99 -11.34 -4.01
C ASN A 45 -1.76 -11.76 -5.27
N ALA A 46 -2.48 -10.84 -5.91
CA ALA A 46 -3.11 -11.11 -7.20
C ALA A 46 -2.05 -11.33 -8.29
N ILE A 47 -2.37 -12.13 -9.30
CA ILE A 47 -1.42 -12.42 -10.37
C ILE A 47 -1.31 -11.19 -11.29
N PRO A 48 -0.11 -10.67 -11.56
CA PRO A 48 0.07 -9.43 -12.30
C PRO A 48 -0.54 -9.36 -13.71
N ASN A 49 -0.65 -10.49 -14.38
CA ASN A 49 -1.14 -10.56 -15.75
C ASN A 49 -2.67 -10.66 -15.87
N THR A 50 -3.40 -10.82 -14.76
CA THR A 50 -4.85 -11.04 -14.76
C THR A 50 -5.63 -10.09 -13.86
N SER A 51 -4.96 -9.28 -13.04
CA SER A 51 -5.61 -8.35 -12.12
C SER A 51 -5.43 -6.90 -12.57
N SER A 52 -6.51 -6.10 -12.46
CA SER A 52 -6.48 -4.65 -12.65
C SER A 52 -5.63 -3.92 -11.60
N GLU A 53 -5.23 -4.63 -10.55
CA GLU A 53 -4.42 -4.15 -9.43
C GLU A 53 -2.92 -4.03 -9.77
N TRP A 54 -2.50 -4.48 -10.96
CA TRP A 54 -1.13 -4.37 -11.42
C TRP A 54 -1.00 -3.42 -12.60
N GLN A 55 0.06 -2.63 -12.57
CA GLN A 55 0.50 -1.79 -13.67
C GLN A 55 1.76 -2.39 -14.27
N ARG A 56 1.67 -2.67 -15.57
CA ARG A 56 2.82 -3.02 -16.39
C ARG A 56 3.58 -1.76 -16.73
N LEU A 57 4.80 -1.66 -16.24
CA LEU A 57 5.71 -0.61 -16.68
C LEU A 57 6.48 -1.08 -17.91
N ASP A 58 6.42 -0.29 -18.99
CA ASP A 58 7.38 -0.44 -20.08
C ASP A 58 8.69 0.25 -19.68
N ILE A 59 9.57 -0.52 -19.05
CA ILE A 59 10.89 -0.08 -18.58
C ILE A 59 11.74 0.55 -19.70
N ASN A 60 11.46 0.26 -20.97
CA ASN A 60 12.20 0.82 -22.09
C ASN A 60 11.83 2.28 -22.38
N THR A 61 10.73 2.78 -21.80
CA THR A 61 10.26 4.17 -21.95
C THR A 61 10.61 5.04 -20.76
N ILE A 62 11.05 4.45 -19.65
CA ILE A 62 11.43 5.16 -18.44
C ILE A 62 12.89 5.61 -18.59
N VAL A 63 13.11 6.91 -18.71
CA VAL A 63 14.45 7.49 -18.55
C VAL A 63 14.87 7.21 -17.11
N LYS A 64 15.76 6.24 -16.92
CA LYS A 64 16.31 5.88 -15.61
C LYS A 64 16.93 7.16 -15.01
N PRO A 65 16.38 7.74 -13.94
CA PRO A 65 17.09 8.79 -13.24
C PRO A 65 18.42 8.20 -12.79
N THR A 66 19.51 8.90 -13.07
CA THR A 66 20.82 8.52 -12.55
C THR A 66 20.68 8.50 -11.03
N PRO A 67 20.93 7.37 -10.35
CA PRO A 67 20.87 7.36 -8.90
C PRO A 67 21.88 8.39 -8.41
N THR A 68 21.38 9.47 -7.80
CA THR A 68 22.20 10.31 -6.94
C THR A 68 22.74 9.39 -5.85
N PRO A 69 24.05 9.44 -5.54
CA PRO A 69 24.60 8.65 -4.46
C PRO A 69 23.80 8.97 -3.20
N ASP A 70 23.13 7.94 -2.69
CA ASP A 70 22.33 8.01 -1.48
C ASP A 70 23.26 8.41 -0.33
N PRO A 71 23.04 9.55 0.33
CA PRO A 71 23.83 9.94 1.49
C PRO A 71 23.40 9.12 2.70
N ASP A 72 23.54 7.79 2.67
CA ASP A 72 23.45 6.87 3.81
C ASP A 72 22.32 7.25 4.79
N ASP A 73 21.13 7.63 4.27
CA ASP A 73 20.02 8.06 5.10
C ASP A 73 19.26 6.84 5.57
N THR A 74 19.85 6.14 6.54
CA THR A 74 19.20 5.02 7.24
C THR A 74 17.88 5.42 7.93
N ASN A 75 17.53 6.71 7.96
CA ASN A 75 16.28 7.19 8.54
C ASN A 75 15.12 7.14 7.54
N ILE A 76 14.55 5.95 7.38
CA ILE A 76 13.38 5.69 6.53
C ILE A 76 12.14 6.49 6.95
N ILE A 77 11.92 6.63 8.26
CA ILE A 77 10.74 7.32 8.82
C ILE A 77 10.90 8.84 8.68
N GLY A 78 12.12 9.35 8.90
CA GLY A 78 12.43 10.78 8.94
C GLY A 78 12.20 11.41 10.31
N GLU A 79 12.33 12.74 10.38
CA GLU A 79 12.06 13.53 11.58
C GLU A 79 10.65 14.13 11.52
N ASP A 80 9.95 14.12 12.65
CA ASP A 80 8.69 14.83 12.92
C ASP A 80 8.91 15.59 14.24
N THR A 81 9.40 16.83 14.13
CA THR A 81 9.89 17.57 15.31
C THR A 81 8.74 18.17 16.12
N ASP A 82 7.62 18.51 15.48
CA ASP A 82 6.47 19.13 16.13
C ASP A 82 5.37 18.14 16.54
N GLY A 83 5.49 16.88 16.12
CA GLY A 83 4.64 15.76 16.52
C GLY A 83 3.26 15.81 15.87
N ASP A 84 3.13 16.41 14.70
CA ASP A 84 1.86 16.51 13.97
C ASP A 84 1.58 15.29 13.07
N GLY A 85 2.51 14.32 13.05
CA GLY A 85 2.45 13.09 12.26
C GLY A 85 2.91 13.27 10.82
N LEU A 86 3.49 14.42 10.46
CA LEU A 86 4.04 14.71 9.15
C LEU A 86 5.56 14.82 9.24
N ARG A 87 6.25 14.16 8.32
CA ARG A 87 7.71 14.25 8.22
C ARG A 87 8.13 15.67 7.83
N ASP A 88 9.07 16.26 8.56
CA ASP A 88 9.47 17.67 8.44
C ASP A 88 9.92 18.05 7.01
N ASP A 89 10.74 17.20 6.36
CA ASP A 89 11.22 17.43 4.98
C ASP A 89 10.07 17.35 3.95
N TYR A 90 9.06 16.52 4.21
CA TYR A 90 7.89 16.36 3.38
C TYR A 90 6.92 17.52 3.57
N ALA A 91 6.77 18.04 4.80
CA ALA A 91 6.01 19.26 5.07
C ALA A 91 6.54 20.44 4.24
N VAL A 92 7.87 20.63 4.21
CA VAL A 92 8.52 21.63 3.34
C VAL A 92 8.21 21.35 1.86
N THR A 93 8.32 20.10 1.43
CA THR A 93 8.01 19.70 0.04
C THR A 93 6.57 20.03 -0.35
N ILE A 94 5.60 19.89 0.56
CA ILE A 94 4.20 20.27 0.34
C ILE A 94 4.08 21.77 0.11
N GLU A 95 4.69 22.59 0.97
CA GLU A 95 4.65 24.05 0.87
C GLU A 95 5.28 24.57 -0.43
N GLU A 96 6.33 23.91 -0.92
CA GLU A 96 6.99 24.26 -2.16
C GLU A 96 6.25 23.77 -3.42
N SER A 97 5.54 22.64 -3.31
CA SER A 97 4.93 21.95 -4.46
C SER A 97 3.48 22.38 -4.74
N TYR A 98 2.74 22.78 -3.71
CA TYR A 98 1.30 22.97 -3.80
C TYR A 98 0.88 24.37 -3.34
N THR A 99 -0.08 24.94 -4.07
CA THR A 99 -0.66 26.26 -3.73
C THR A 99 -2.16 26.18 -3.47
N GLU A 100 -2.82 25.16 -4.01
CA GLU A 100 -4.24 24.95 -3.82
C GLU A 100 -4.52 24.23 -2.49
N SER A 101 -5.52 24.72 -1.75
CA SER A 101 -5.80 24.20 -0.41
C SER A 101 -6.17 22.70 -0.41
N LYS A 102 -6.80 22.22 -1.49
CA LYS A 102 -7.17 20.81 -1.64
C LYS A 102 -5.95 19.91 -1.90
N GLU A 103 -4.95 20.42 -2.62
CA GLU A 103 -3.70 19.70 -2.89
C GLU A 103 -2.86 19.59 -1.62
N ILE A 104 -2.75 20.69 -0.87
CA ILE A 104 -2.08 20.73 0.44
C ILE A 104 -2.75 19.74 1.39
N ALA A 105 -4.09 19.73 1.46
CA ALA A 105 -4.82 18.78 2.32
C ALA A 105 -4.62 17.32 1.89
N LEU A 106 -4.69 17.03 0.58
CA LEU A 106 -4.42 15.69 0.05
C LEU A 106 -3.02 15.22 0.40
N ALA A 107 -2.01 16.07 0.18
CA ALA A 107 -0.62 15.71 0.44
C ALA A 107 -0.34 15.58 1.95
N THR A 108 -0.88 16.47 2.77
CA THR A 108 -0.75 16.40 4.24
C THR A 108 -1.35 15.11 4.77
N GLN A 109 -2.57 14.76 4.34
CA GLN A 109 -3.21 13.52 4.73
C GLN A 109 -2.43 12.31 4.21
N ALA A 110 -1.88 12.39 2.99
CA ALA A 110 -1.03 11.35 2.44
C ALA A 110 0.21 11.10 3.30
N GLY A 111 0.94 12.16 3.64
CA GLY A 111 2.12 12.09 4.48
C GLY A 111 1.84 11.46 5.84
N ARG A 112 0.73 11.84 6.49
CA ARG A 112 0.33 11.26 7.78
C ARG A 112 0.03 9.76 7.69
N GLU A 113 -0.70 9.31 6.66
CA GLU A 113 -0.98 7.88 6.50
C GLU A 113 0.27 7.08 6.11
N PHE A 114 1.19 7.66 5.33
CA PHE A 114 2.46 7.03 4.99
C PHE A 114 3.43 6.98 6.17
N GLY A 115 3.48 8.02 7.00
CA GLY A 115 4.20 8.03 8.27
C GLY A 115 3.75 6.87 9.16
N LYS A 116 2.43 6.77 9.41
CA LYS A 116 1.83 5.65 10.17
C LYS A 116 2.19 4.29 9.59
N LEU A 117 2.16 4.13 8.27
CA LEU A 117 2.49 2.88 7.60
C LEU A 117 3.96 2.48 7.84
N LEU A 118 4.88 3.43 7.70
CA LEU A 118 6.31 3.19 7.94
C LEU A 118 6.58 2.92 9.42
N GLU A 119 6.03 3.71 10.33
CA GLU A 119 6.18 3.50 11.78
C GLU A 119 5.70 2.12 12.23
N PHE A 120 4.53 1.68 11.74
CA PHE A 120 4.01 0.33 11.97
C PHE A 120 5.00 -0.76 11.53
N SER A 121 5.64 -0.55 10.38
CA SER A 121 6.55 -1.53 9.79
C SER A 121 7.91 -1.56 10.48
N GLU A 122 8.58 -0.41 10.55
CA GLU A 122 9.95 -0.28 11.01
C GLU A 122 10.09 -0.53 12.52
N ASN A 123 9.07 -0.18 13.31
CA ASN A 123 9.09 -0.36 14.77
C ASN A 123 8.50 -1.69 15.25
N ASP A 124 8.17 -2.62 14.33
CA ASP A 124 7.56 -3.91 14.69
C ASP A 124 6.32 -3.83 15.60
N ILE A 125 5.48 -2.81 15.35
CA ILE A 125 4.25 -2.59 16.11
C ILE A 125 3.25 -3.70 15.80
N GLU A 126 2.83 -4.45 16.83
CA GLU A 126 1.67 -5.33 16.73
C GLU A 126 0.39 -4.50 16.68
N ILE A 127 -0.44 -4.77 15.67
CA ILE A 127 -1.73 -4.10 15.48
C ILE A 127 -2.86 -5.12 15.48
N THR A 128 -4.07 -4.68 15.83
CA THR A 128 -5.26 -5.53 15.72
C THR A 128 -5.69 -5.69 14.26
N VAL A 129 -6.53 -6.70 13.97
CA VAL A 129 -7.15 -6.82 12.63
C VAL A 129 -7.98 -5.59 12.29
N GLU A 130 -8.66 -5.00 13.28
CA GLU A 130 -9.49 -3.80 13.10
C GLU A 130 -8.63 -2.59 12.73
N ASP A 131 -7.52 -2.37 13.43
CA ASP A 131 -6.56 -1.31 13.09
C ASP A 131 -5.94 -1.54 11.70
N ALA A 132 -5.61 -2.80 11.37
CA ALA A 132 -5.09 -3.15 10.06
C ALA A 132 -6.10 -2.85 8.94
N GLN A 133 -7.38 -3.20 9.16
CA GLN A 133 -8.46 -2.87 8.22
C GLN A 133 -8.61 -1.36 8.06
N LEU A 134 -8.54 -0.59 9.16
CA LEU A 134 -8.63 0.86 9.11
C LEU A 134 -7.48 1.47 8.31
N MET A 135 -6.23 1.08 8.57
CA MET A 135 -5.06 1.56 7.82
C MET A 135 -5.15 1.22 6.33
N VAL A 136 -5.59 0.02 5.98
CA VAL A 136 -5.78 -0.38 4.57
C VAL A 136 -6.91 0.43 3.93
N THR A 137 -8.05 0.59 4.60
CA THR A 137 -9.17 1.39 4.10
C THR A 137 -8.75 2.84 3.87
N ASN A 138 -8.02 3.46 4.80
CA ASN A 138 -7.48 4.81 4.64
C ASN A 138 -6.54 4.91 3.45
N GLY A 139 -5.63 3.94 3.27
CA GLY A 139 -4.73 3.89 2.12
C GLY A 139 -5.49 3.79 0.78
N ILE A 140 -6.54 2.97 0.72
CA ILE A 140 -7.41 2.83 -0.46
C ILE A 140 -8.14 4.14 -0.76
N VAL A 141 -8.75 4.76 0.26
CA VAL A 141 -9.47 6.03 0.13
C VAL A 141 -8.52 7.13 -0.33
N LEU A 142 -7.35 7.24 0.28
CA LEU A 142 -6.34 8.23 -0.09
C LEU A 142 -5.92 8.09 -1.56
N GLN A 143 -5.57 6.87 -2.00
CA GLN A 143 -5.19 6.61 -3.39
C GLN A 143 -6.32 6.99 -4.35
N TYR A 144 -7.56 6.59 -4.04
CA TYR A 144 -8.72 6.95 -4.85
C TYR A 144 -8.86 8.46 -5.00
N CYS A 145 -8.72 9.20 -3.90
CA CYS A 145 -8.84 10.66 -3.91
C CYS A 145 -7.72 11.35 -4.70
N ILE A 146 -6.48 10.84 -4.59
CA ILE A 146 -5.34 11.29 -5.41
C ILE A 146 -5.62 11.04 -6.89
N ASP A 147 -6.09 9.85 -7.25
CA ASP A 147 -6.34 9.47 -8.65
C ASP A 147 -7.46 10.31 -9.28
N VAL A 148 -8.57 10.48 -8.57
CA VAL A 148 -9.69 11.33 -9.01
C VAL A 148 -9.21 12.77 -9.21
N TYR A 149 -8.46 13.33 -8.26
CA TYR A 149 -7.95 14.68 -8.39
C TYR A 149 -6.96 14.83 -9.56
N LYS A 150 -6.07 13.85 -9.77
CA LYS A 150 -5.09 13.83 -10.87
C LYS A 150 -5.75 13.73 -12.24
N MET A 151 -6.87 12.99 -12.37
CA MET A 151 -7.62 12.91 -13.62
C MET A 151 -8.20 14.28 -14.03
N GLU A 152 -8.65 15.07 -13.05
CA GLU A 152 -9.18 16.42 -13.28
C GLU A 152 -8.07 17.47 -13.42
N ASN A 153 -6.90 17.22 -12.80
CA ASN A 153 -5.76 18.13 -12.73
C ASN A 153 -4.47 17.41 -13.19
N PRO A 154 -4.21 17.28 -14.51
CA PRO A 154 -3.09 16.49 -15.01
C PRO A 154 -1.70 16.95 -14.56
N GLU A 155 -1.53 18.21 -14.16
CA GLU A 155 -0.27 18.77 -13.65
C GLU A 155 -0.07 18.54 -12.14
N PHE A 156 -1.08 18.06 -11.42
CA PHE A 156 -1.00 17.78 -9.99
C PHE A 156 0.16 16.82 -9.68
N LEU A 157 1.14 17.25 -8.89
CA LEU A 157 2.22 16.37 -8.46
C LEU A 157 1.67 15.31 -7.52
N ASN A 158 2.01 14.04 -7.74
CA ASN A 158 1.49 12.95 -6.93
C ASN A 158 2.16 12.96 -5.54
N PRO A 159 1.39 13.13 -4.44
CA PRO A 159 1.96 13.19 -3.10
C PRO A 159 2.72 11.92 -2.70
N ILE A 160 2.38 10.77 -3.30
CA ILE A 160 3.06 9.50 -3.11
C ILE A 160 4.50 9.56 -3.60
N ASP A 161 4.69 10.11 -4.80
CA ASP A 161 6.00 10.21 -5.44
C ASP A 161 6.89 11.21 -4.70
N LEU A 162 6.29 12.25 -4.09
CA LEU A 162 6.98 13.22 -3.26
C LEU A 162 7.36 12.67 -1.87
N TYR A 163 6.60 11.74 -1.31
CA TYR A 163 6.87 11.18 0.02
C TYR A 163 7.93 10.06 -0.01
N PHE A 164 7.80 9.18 -1.01
CA PHE A 164 8.70 8.04 -1.24
C PHE A 164 9.73 8.40 -2.32
N ASP A 165 10.45 9.48 -2.07
CA ASP A 165 11.38 10.15 -2.96
C ASP A 165 12.75 9.45 -3.10
N THR A 166 13.03 8.46 -2.24
CA THR A 166 14.22 7.60 -2.31
C THR A 166 13.86 6.15 -2.61
N LEU A 167 14.83 5.39 -3.15
CA LEU A 167 14.66 3.96 -3.39
C LEU A 167 14.37 3.20 -2.09
N ASP A 168 15.09 3.54 -1.02
CA ASP A 168 14.95 2.87 0.27
C ASP A 168 13.57 3.13 0.89
N ARG A 169 13.05 4.36 0.82
CA ARG A 169 11.68 4.68 1.25
C ARG A 169 10.63 3.96 0.40
N ALA A 170 10.85 3.84 -0.91
CA ALA A 170 9.96 3.08 -1.79
C ALA A 170 9.98 1.56 -1.48
N ILE A 171 11.15 1.00 -1.13
CA ILE A 171 11.26 -0.40 -0.66
C ILE A 171 10.54 -0.56 0.68
N ALA A 172 10.78 0.33 1.64
CA ALA A 172 10.14 0.29 2.95
C ALA A 172 8.62 0.38 2.85
N LYS A 173 8.07 1.24 1.97
CA LYS A 173 6.63 1.27 1.65
C LYS A 173 6.11 -0.11 1.28
N ARG A 174 6.81 -0.81 0.38
CA ARG A 174 6.39 -2.13 -0.10
C ARG A 174 6.42 -3.18 1.01
N GLU A 175 7.48 -3.17 1.82
CA GLU A 175 7.62 -4.09 2.95
C GLU A 175 6.55 -3.83 4.02
N ALA A 176 6.33 -2.57 4.37
CA ALA A 176 5.27 -2.12 5.26
C ALA A 176 3.89 -2.54 4.75
N SER A 177 3.64 -2.35 3.46
CA SER A 177 2.39 -2.78 2.83
C SER A 177 2.19 -4.30 2.95
N THR A 178 3.24 -5.07 2.66
CA THR A 178 3.20 -6.53 2.76
C THR A 178 2.92 -6.98 4.19
N LYS A 179 3.52 -6.31 5.17
CA LYS A 179 3.31 -6.59 6.59
C LYS A 179 1.87 -6.28 7.02
N LEU A 180 1.33 -5.13 6.63
CA LEU A 180 -0.05 -4.75 6.96
C LEU A 180 -1.06 -5.73 6.37
N TYR A 181 -0.82 -6.18 5.13
CA TYR A 181 -1.67 -7.19 4.49
C TYR A 181 -1.68 -8.51 5.27
N LYS A 182 -0.52 -8.93 5.81
CA LYS A 182 -0.47 -10.11 6.69
C LYS A 182 -1.27 -9.89 7.98
N SER A 183 -1.24 -8.69 8.54
CA SER A 183 -2.00 -8.32 9.74
C SER A 183 -3.53 -8.40 9.56
N LEU A 184 -4.04 -8.37 8.32
CA LEU A 184 -5.46 -8.60 8.05
C LEU A 184 -5.92 -10.03 8.35
N GLN A 185 -5.00 -11.01 8.36
CA GLN A 185 -5.31 -12.42 8.64
C GLN A 185 -6.42 -13.00 7.74
N GLY A 186 -6.50 -12.52 6.49
CA GLY A 186 -7.52 -12.93 5.52
C GLY A 186 -8.87 -12.26 5.68
N ASN A 187 -9.00 -11.22 6.53
CA ASN A 187 -10.18 -10.37 6.58
C ASN A 187 -10.09 -9.28 5.51
N ASP A 188 -11.18 -9.06 4.80
CA ASP A 188 -11.25 -8.00 3.80
C ASP A 188 -11.39 -6.62 4.47
N PRO A 189 -10.76 -5.56 3.92
CA PRO A 189 -11.03 -4.20 4.36
C PRO A 189 -12.47 -3.81 4.03
N VAL A 190 -13.11 -3.06 4.93
CA VAL A 190 -14.45 -2.54 4.70
C VAL A 190 -14.32 -1.17 4.04
N VAL A 191 -14.59 -1.12 2.73
CA VAL A 191 -14.62 0.13 1.96
C VAL A 191 -16.07 0.44 1.61
N THR A 192 -16.59 1.53 2.15
CA THR A 192 -17.92 2.08 1.81
C THR A 192 -17.81 3.09 0.66
N GLU A 193 -18.90 3.78 0.35
CA GLU A 193 -18.86 4.93 -0.56
C GLU A 193 -17.76 5.91 -0.12
N ILE A 194 -16.84 6.23 -1.05
CA ILE A 194 -15.68 7.07 -0.79
C ILE A 194 -16.08 8.53 -1.02
N ASP A 195 -15.98 9.33 0.03
CA ASP A 195 -16.16 10.78 -0.02
C ASP A 195 -14.82 11.45 0.33
N CYS A 196 -14.18 12.01 -0.69
CA CYS A 196 -12.87 12.65 -0.56
C CYS A 196 -12.93 13.96 0.23
N ASP A 197 -14.04 14.68 0.20
CA ASP A 197 -14.14 15.94 0.94
C ASP A 197 -14.33 15.64 2.44
N ASN A 198 -15.12 14.61 2.78
CA ASN A 198 -15.25 14.11 4.15
C ASN A 198 -13.94 13.47 4.66
N PHE A 199 -13.23 12.71 3.83
CA PHE A 199 -11.94 12.12 4.22
C PHE A 199 -10.87 13.16 4.54
N LEU A 200 -10.93 14.33 3.89
CA LEU A 200 -10.01 15.44 4.11
C LEU A 200 -10.53 16.47 5.12
N GLU A 201 -11.69 16.22 5.74
CA GLU A 201 -12.26 17.14 6.72
C GLU A 201 -11.33 17.26 7.95
N GLY A 202 -11.00 18.48 8.33
CA GLY A 202 -10.15 18.75 9.50
C GLY A 202 -8.64 18.58 9.25
N VAL A 203 -8.22 18.27 8.02
CA VAL A 203 -6.82 18.41 7.61
C VAL A 203 -6.51 19.91 7.53
N SER A 204 -5.87 20.45 8.56
CA SER A 204 -5.59 21.88 8.69
C SER A 204 -4.63 22.37 7.60
N LYS A 205 -4.81 23.63 7.20
CA LYS A 205 -3.81 24.41 6.47
C LYS A 205 -2.65 24.78 7.37
#